data_AF-A0A3B8V2Y5-F1
#
_entry.id   AF-A0A3B8V2Y5-F1
#
_cell.length_a   1.000
_cell.length_b   1.000
_cell.length_c   1.000
_cell.angle_alpha   90.00
_cell.angle_beta   90.00
_cell.angle_gamma   90.00
#
_symmetry.space_group_name_H-M   'P 1'
#
loop_
_entity.id
_entity.type
_entity.pdbx_description
1 polymer ?
#
loop_
_entity_poly.entity_id
_entity_poly.type
_entity_poly.pdbx_seq_one_letter_code
_entity_poly.pdbx_strand_id
1 'polypeptide(L)'
;CAAHRRHHQFSDHDGDPHSPHLHDHGHGLRGIISGFWHAHMGWIFDPPGESLDRYVPDLIRDRRIRAISELFPLWVGLGFVIPALLGGLLNLAIGAPFWTGVFLGFIWGGLVRVMVVHHITWSVNSVCHIWGSQPYRSGD
;
A
#
# COMPACT_ATOMS: atom_id res chain seq x y z
N CYS A 1 -6.25 4.30 6.76
CA CYS A 1 -6.21 5.27 7.88
C CYS A 1 -6.13 4.62 9.26
N ALA A 2 -7.00 3.66 9.61
CA ALA A 2 -6.95 3.01 10.94
C ALA A 2 -5.59 2.37 11.24
N ALA A 3 -5.09 1.52 10.35
CA ALA A 3 -3.76 0.90 10.48
C ALA A 3 -2.62 1.93 10.59
N HIS A 4 -2.69 3.02 9.83
CA HIS A 4 -1.69 4.09 9.87
C HIS A 4 -1.72 4.88 11.20
N ARG A 5 -2.90 5.21 11.73
CA ARG A 5 -3.02 5.86 13.05
C ARG A 5 -2.54 4.93 14.16
N ARG A 6 -2.85 3.63 14.05
CA ARG A 6 -2.37 2.61 14.99
C ARG A 6 -0.84 2.49 14.96
N HIS A 7 -0.24 2.49 13.77
CA HIS A 7 1.22 2.52 13.62
C HIS A 7 1.83 3.74 14.29
N HIS A 8 1.35 4.96 14.04
CA HIS A 8 1.89 6.13 14.75
C HIS A 8 1.70 6.08 16.28
N GLN A 9 0.71 5.35 16.80
CA GLN A 9 0.51 5.19 18.24
C GLN A 9 1.48 4.17 18.86
N PHE A 10 1.87 3.13 18.10
CA PHE A 10 2.65 1.99 18.59
C PHE A 10 3.93 1.77 17.78
N SER A 11 4.43 2.79 17.07
CA SER A 11 5.48 2.64 16.04
C SER A 11 6.65 1.84 16.57
N ASP A 12 7.03 0.79 15.87
CA ASP A 12 8.13 -0.11 16.25
C ASP A 12 7.99 -0.84 17.61
N HIS A 13 6.79 -0.82 18.21
CA HIS A 13 6.45 -1.52 19.45
C HIS A 13 5.27 -2.49 19.25
N ASP A 14 5.02 -3.30 20.28
CA ASP A 14 3.88 -4.21 20.33
C ASP A 14 2.58 -3.48 20.01
N GLY A 15 1.89 -3.97 18.97
CA GLY A 15 0.65 -3.38 18.49
C GLY A 15 0.78 -2.55 17.22
N ASP A 16 1.99 -2.29 16.72
CA ASP A 16 2.18 -1.79 15.35
C ASP A 16 1.80 -2.88 14.33
N PRO A 17 0.86 -2.62 13.40
CA PRO A 17 0.48 -3.62 12.40
C PRO A 17 1.58 -4.00 11.40
N HIS A 18 2.66 -3.23 11.26
CA HIS A 18 3.69 -3.47 10.24
C HIS A 18 5.10 -3.14 10.71
N SER A 19 5.36 -3.26 12.02
CA SER A 19 6.69 -3.06 12.56
C SER A 19 7.66 -4.15 12.07
N PRO A 20 8.86 -3.78 11.56
CA PRO A 20 9.91 -4.75 11.25
C PRO A 20 10.65 -5.26 12.49
N HIS A 21 10.41 -4.67 13.67
CA HIS A 21 11.20 -4.88 14.88
C HIS A 21 10.56 -5.83 15.91
N LEU A 22 9.35 -6.33 15.64
CA LEU A 22 8.67 -7.24 16.55
C LEU A 22 9.45 -8.56 16.73
N HIS A 23 9.53 -9.02 17.98
CA HIS A 23 10.34 -10.16 18.37
C HIS A 23 9.85 -11.51 17.82
N ASP A 24 8.62 -11.56 17.32
CA ASP A 24 7.99 -12.77 16.76
C ASP A 24 8.70 -13.27 15.48
N HIS A 25 9.54 -12.45 14.87
CA HIS A 25 10.28 -12.78 13.65
C HIS A 25 11.56 -13.61 13.89
N GLY A 26 11.95 -13.83 15.16
CA GLY A 26 13.13 -14.60 15.55
C GLY A 26 14.40 -13.76 15.74
N HIS A 27 15.55 -14.40 15.96
CA HIS A 27 16.81 -13.73 16.28
C HIS A 27 17.82 -13.70 15.11
N GLY A 28 18.71 -12.71 15.15
CA GLY A 28 19.81 -12.57 14.18
C GLY A 28 19.33 -12.24 12.77
N LEU A 29 20.13 -12.61 11.76
CA LEU A 29 19.86 -12.26 10.35
C LEU A 29 18.51 -12.76 9.84
N ARG A 30 18.06 -13.94 10.31
CA ARG A 30 16.75 -14.50 9.95
C ARG A 30 15.60 -13.64 10.50
N GLY A 31 15.75 -13.13 11.72
CA GLY A 31 14.80 -12.19 12.33
C GLY A 31 14.66 -10.91 11.51
N ILE A 32 15.80 -10.33 11.13
CA ILE A 32 15.82 -9.10 10.32
C ILE A 32 15.14 -9.30 8.96
N ILE A 33 15.43 -10.40 8.25
CA ILE A 33 14.83 -10.68 6.94
C ILE A 33 13.31 -10.94 7.08
N SER A 34 12.91 -11.69 8.10
CA SER A 34 11.50 -12.00 8.37
C SER A 34 10.71 -10.74 8.74
N GLY A 35 11.26 -9.89 9.61
CA GLY A 35 10.67 -8.60 9.98
C GLY A 35 10.58 -7.63 8.80
N PHE A 36 11.64 -7.52 7.98
CA PHE A 36 11.59 -6.75 6.74
C PHE A 36 10.48 -7.24 5.81
N TRP A 37 10.39 -8.55 5.59
CA TRP A 37 9.36 -9.12 4.73
C TRP A 37 7.95 -8.86 5.26
N HIS A 38 7.76 -9.02 6.57
CA HIS A 38 6.50 -8.73 7.24
C HIS A 38 6.10 -7.25 7.06
N ALA A 39 6.97 -6.32 7.41
CA ALA A 39 6.73 -4.88 7.27
C ALA A 39 6.49 -4.45 5.80
N HIS A 40 7.18 -5.09 4.84
CA HIS A 40 7.06 -4.75 3.43
C HIS A 40 5.81 -5.32 2.75
N MET A 41 5.37 -6.53 3.11
CA MET A 41 4.21 -7.17 2.47
C MET A 41 3.43 -8.11 3.39
N GLY A 42 4.10 -8.81 4.30
CA GLY A 42 3.46 -9.86 5.11
C GLY A 42 2.26 -9.37 5.92
N TRP A 43 2.32 -8.15 6.46
CA TRP A 43 1.27 -7.57 7.30
C TRP A 43 -0.10 -7.43 6.63
N ILE A 44 -0.14 -7.40 5.30
CA ILE A 44 -1.39 -7.24 4.52
C ILE A 44 -2.24 -8.51 4.56
N PHE A 45 -1.59 -9.65 4.80
CA PHE A 45 -2.24 -10.96 4.88
C PHE A 45 -2.75 -11.27 6.28
N ASP A 46 -2.37 -10.47 7.28
CA ASP A 46 -2.88 -10.62 8.62
C ASP A 46 -4.34 -10.17 8.69
N PRO A 47 -5.17 -10.83 9.51
CA PRO A 47 -6.56 -10.46 9.66
C PRO A 47 -6.66 -9.00 10.09
N PRO A 48 -7.63 -8.23 9.53
CA PRO A 48 -7.81 -6.85 9.92
C PRO A 48 -7.97 -6.77 11.44
N GLY A 49 -7.08 -6.01 12.07
CA GLY A 49 -7.10 -5.80 13.52
C GLY A 49 -8.35 -5.06 14.00
N GLU A 50 -8.30 -4.58 15.24
CA GLU A 50 -9.39 -3.93 15.96
C GLU A 50 -10.27 -2.95 15.14
N SER A 51 -11.50 -2.77 15.62
CA SER A 51 -12.57 -2.06 14.90
C SER A 51 -12.18 -0.65 14.44
N LEU A 52 -12.60 -0.31 13.22
CA LEU A 52 -12.44 1.03 12.63
C LEU A 52 -12.98 2.14 13.55
N ASP A 53 -14.02 1.85 14.32
CA ASP A 53 -14.63 2.77 15.28
C ASP A 53 -13.65 3.25 16.36
N ARG A 54 -12.64 2.45 16.71
CA ARG A 54 -11.61 2.86 17.68
C ARG A 54 -10.67 3.91 17.11
N TYR A 55 -10.21 3.71 15.87
CA TYR A 55 -9.11 4.50 15.31
C TYR A 55 -9.56 5.63 14.39
N VAL A 56 -10.72 5.50 13.74
CA VAL A 56 -11.20 6.46 12.72
C VAL A 56 -12.70 6.80 12.83
N PRO A 57 -13.26 7.06 14.04
CA PRO A 57 -14.68 7.38 14.20
C PRO A 57 -15.09 8.67 13.46
N ASP A 58 -14.16 9.61 13.31
CA ASP A 58 -14.31 10.83 12.52
C ASP A 58 -14.54 10.52 11.03
N LEU A 59 -13.74 9.63 10.44
CA LEU A 59 -13.84 9.26 9.03
C LEU A 59 -15.10 8.44 8.73
N ILE A 60 -15.53 7.60 9.68
CA ILE A 60 -16.79 6.84 9.58
C ILE A 60 -18.00 7.79 9.56
N ARG A 61 -17.94 8.91 10.29
CA ARG A 61 -19.03 9.89 10.32
C ARG A 61 -19.08 10.74 9.05
N ASP A 62 -17.94 10.96 8.39
CA ASP A 62 -17.88 11.70 7.13
C ASP A 62 -18.54 10.94 5.97
N ARG A 63 -19.62 11.50 5.43
CA ARG A 63 -20.37 10.92 4.31
C ARG A 63 -19.56 10.86 3.02
N ARG A 64 -18.68 11.83 2.76
CA ARG A 64 -17.86 11.88 1.54
C ARG A 64 -16.79 10.79 1.57
N ILE A 65 -16.11 10.64 2.70
CA ILE A 65 -15.09 9.60 2.87
C ILE A 65 -15.70 8.20 2.76
N ARG A 66 -16.86 7.97 3.38
CA ARG A 66 -17.59 6.70 3.21
C ARG A 66 -17.96 6.43 1.76
N ALA A 67 -18.52 7.41 1.05
CA ALA A 67 -18.85 7.25 -0.36
C ALA A 67 -17.61 6.89 -1.20
N ILE A 68 -16.46 7.52 -0.95
CA ILE A 68 -15.20 7.17 -1.64
C ILE A 68 -14.78 5.73 -1.31
N SER A 69 -14.88 5.31 -0.04
CA SER A 69 -14.54 3.96 0.41
C SER A 69 -15.45 2.88 -0.18
N GLU A 70 -16.76 3.13 -0.26
CA GLU A 70 -17.74 2.22 -0.86
C GLU A 70 -17.53 2.08 -2.38
N LEU A 71 -17.10 3.16 -3.03
CA LEU A 71 -16.74 3.17 -4.45
C LEU A 71 -15.31 2.66 -4.72
N PHE A 72 -14.59 2.15 -3.72
CA PHE A 72 -13.22 1.66 -3.91
C PHE A 72 -13.07 0.65 -5.07
N PRO A 73 -13.94 -0.37 -5.23
CA PRO A 73 -13.85 -1.29 -6.37
C PRO A 73 -14.00 -0.60 -7.73
N LEU A 74 -14.84 0.44 -7.81
CA LEU A 74 -15.00 1.25 -9.02
C LEU A 74 -13.69 1.98 -9.35
N TRP A 75 -13.08 2.64 -8.37
CA TRP A 75 -11.82 3.37 -8.57
C TRP A 75 -10.67 2.43 -8.97
N VAL A 76 -10.60 1.24 -8.37
CA VAL A 76 -9.65 0.20 -8.77
C VAL A 76 -9.88 -0.19 -10.23
N GLY A 77 -11.11 -0.50 -10.62
CA GLY A 77 -11.45 -0.86 -12.00
C GLY A 77 -11.10 0.24 -13.00
N LEU A 78 -11.47 1.49 -12.70
CA LEU A 78 -11.11 2.66 -13.53
C LEU A 78 -9.59 2.85 -13.64
N GLY A 79 -8.86 2.56 -12.58
CA GLY A 79 -7.40 2.57 -12.55
C GLY A 79 -6.74 1.60 -13.53
N PHE A 80 -7.44 0.58 -14.02
CA PHE A 80 -6.99 -0.35 -15.06
C PHE A 80 -7.59 -0.03 -16.43
N VAL A 81 -8.89 0.30 -16.47
CA VAL A 81 -9.62 0.56 -17.73
C VAL A 81 -9.11 1.82 -18.41
N ILE A 82 -8.87 2.91 -17.66
CA ILE A 82 -8.44 4.19 -18.23
C ILE A 82 -7.09 4.03 -18.94
N PRO A 83 -6.02 3.51 -18.31
CA PRO A 83 -4.74 3.31 -19.00
C PRO A 83 -4.83 2.35 -20.21
N ALA A 84 -5.66 1.32 -20.12
CA ALA A 84 -5.88 0.39 -21.23
C ALA A 84 -6.52 1.10 -22.44
N LEU A 85 -7.63 1.81 -22.25
CA LEU A 85 -8.30 2.53 -23.33
C LEU A 85 -7.41 3.63 -23.91
N LEU A 86 -6.69 4.37 -23.07
CA LEU A 86 -5.72 5.37 -23.53
C LEU A 86 -4.62 4.75 -24.38
N GLY A 87 -4.06 3.61 -23.96
CA GLY A 87 -3.06 2.88 -24.75
C GLY A 87 -3.59 2.47 -26.13
N GLY A 88 -4.83 1.98 -26.20
CA GLY A 88 -5.49 1.65 -27.46
C GLY A 88 -5.69 2.86 -28.37
N LEU A 89 -6.21 3.96 -27.83
CA LEU A 89 -6.44 5.20 -28.58
C LEU A 89 -5.14 5.82 -29.10
N LEU A 90 -4.07 5.79 -28.29
CA LEU A 90 -2.75 6.26 -28.72
C LEU A 90 -2.19 5.41 -29.86
N ASN A 91 -2.34 4.09 -29.80
CA ASN A 91 -1.94 3.21 -30.90
C ASN A 91 -2.72 3.51 -32.19
N LEU A 92 -4.04 3.69 -32.10
CA LEU A 92 -4.84 4.09 -33.26
C LEU A 92 -4.34 5.40 -33.88
N ALA A 93 -3.97 6.38 -33.06
CA ALA A 93 -3.48 7.68 -33.52
C ALA A 93 -2.16 7.60 -34.31
N ILE A 94 -1.33 6.59 -34.05
CA ILE A 94 -0.06 6.36 -34.75
C ILE A 94 -0.14 5.25 -35.82
N GLY A 95 -1.35 4.77 -36.14
CA GLY A 95 -1.55 3.70 -37.13
C GLY A 95 -1.14 2.30 -36.66
N ALA A 96 -0.96 2.10 -35.35
CA ALA A 96 -0.63 0.80 -34.74
C ALA A 96 -1.91 0.04 -34.30
N PRO A 97 -1.83 -1.29 -34.08
CA PRO A 97 -3.00 -2.08 -33.68
C PRO A 97 -3.56 -1.63 -32.32
N PHE A 98 -4.87 -1.34 -32.29
CA PHE A 98 -5.60 -0.90 -31.09
C PHE A 98 -5.42 -1.87 -29.92
N TRP A 99 -5.63 -3.17 -30.14
CA TRP A 99 -5.60 -4.18 -29.08
C TRP A 99 -4.22 -4.35 -28.45
N THR A 100 -3.14 -4.13 -29.22
CA THR A 100 -1.78 -4.09 -28.67
C THR A 100 -1.62 -2.91 -27.71
N GLY A 101 -2.18 -1.76 -28.06
CA GLY A 101 -2.17 -0.57 -27.19
C GLY A 101 -2.98 -0.78 -25.92
N VAL A 102 -4.17 -1.41 -26.04
CA VAL A 102 -5.00 -1.78 -24.89
C VAL A 102 -4.26 -2.69 -23.92
N PHE A 103 -3.63 -3.74 -24.46
CA PHE A 103 -2.85 -4.69 -23.66
C PHE A 103 -1.67 -4.00 -22.96
N LEU A 104 -0.87 -3.23 -23.70
CA LEU A 104 0.28 -2.52 -23.13
C LEU A 104 -0.14 -1.48 -22.10
N GLY A 105 -1.23 -0.75 -22.34
CA GLY A 105 -1.81 0.21 -21.40
C GLY A 105 -2.28 -0.44 -20.10
N PHE A 106 -2.94 -1.61 -20.19
CA PHE A 106 -3.35 -2.39 -19.03
C PHE A 106 -2.15 -2.93 -18.24
N ILE A 107 -1.15 -3.50 -18.91
CA ILE A 107 0.05 -4.05 -18.27
C ILE A 107 0.86 -2.94 -17.60
N TRP A 108 1.28 -1.92 -18.34
CA TRP A 108 2.22 -0.91 -17.83
C TRP A 108 1.53 0.16 -16.99
N GLY A 109 0.41 0.71 -17.48
CA GLY A 109 -0.33 1.76 -16.80
C GLY A 109 -1.24 1.24 -15.68
N GLY A 110 -1.55 -0.06 -15.68
CA GLY A 110 -2.31 -0.75 -14.65
C GLY A 110 -1.42 -1.57 -13.72
N LEU A 111 -1.08 -2.80 -14.13
CA LEU A 111 -0.43 -3.78 -13.24
C LEU A 111 0.94 -3.34 -12.74
N VAL A 112 1.85 -2.97 -13.64
CA VAL A 112 3.21 -2.56 -13.27
C VAL A 112 3.17 -1.28 -12.43
N ARG A 113 2.35 -0.29 -12.81
CA ARG A 113 2.12 0.91 -12.01
C ARG A 113 1.70 0.55 -10.58
N VAL A 114 0.69 -0.30 -10.42
CA VAL A 114 0.20 -0.73 -9.12
C VAL A 114 1.31 -1.41 -8.32
N MET A 115 2.03 -2.36 -8.91
CA MET A 115 3.15 -3.06 -8.28
C MET A 115 4.22 -2.07 -7.78
N VAL A 116 4.69 -1.18 -8.65
CA VAL A 116 5.74 -0.21 -8.31
C VAL A 116 5.29 0.75 -7.22
N VAL A 117 4.09 1.31 -7.33
CA VAL A 117 3.55 2.24 -6.32
C VAL A 117 3.43 1.57 -4.95
N HIS A 118 2.98 0.30 -4.90
CA HIS A 118 2.90 -0.42 -3.64
C HIS A 118 4.28 -0.67 -3.03
N HIS A 119 5.26 -1.14 -3.81
CA HIS A 119 6.62 -1.34 -3.28
C HIS A 119 7.29 -0.05 -2.82
N ILE A 120 7.07 1.07 -3.51
CA ILE A 120 7.53 2.39 -3.05
C ILE A 120 6.85 2.73 -1.72
N THR A 121 5.53 2.56 -1.62
CA THR A 121 4.77 2.90 -0.41
C THR A 121 5.19 2.03 0.77
N TRP A 122 5.26 0.71 0.59
CA TRP A 122 5.65 -0.22 1.64
C TRP A 122 7.15 -0.16 1.98
N SER A 123 7.97 0.50 1.15
CA SER A 123 9.36 0.80 1.52
C SER A 123 9.44 1.80 2.68
N VAL A 124 8.42 2.64 2.87
CA VAL A 124 8.31 3.49 4.07
C VAL A 124 8.22 2.62 5.32
N ASN A 125 7.35 1.61 5.30
CA ASN A 125 7.15 0.67 6.40
C ASN A 125 8.40 -0.17 6.71
N SER A 126 9.19 -0.52 5.70
CA SER A 126 10.31 -1.46 5.86
C SER A 126 11.68 -0.81 5.79
N VAL A 127 12.03 -0.21 4.65
CA VAL A 127 13.37 0.37 4.41
C VAL A 127 13.59 1.54 5.34
N CYS A 128 12.63 2.45 5.48
CA CYS A 128 12.81 3.65 6.31
C CYS A 128 12.82 3.37 7.82
N HIS A 129 12.19 2.28 8.27
CA HIS A 129 12.26 1.84 9.68
C HIS A 129 13.55 1.08 10.01
N ILE A 130 14.15 0.37 9.03
CA ILE A 130 15.38 -0.41 9.27
C ILE A 130 16.64 0.40 8.98
N TRP A 131 16.59 1.32 8.00
CA TRP A 131 17.77 1.98 7.46
C TRP A 131 17.61 3.49 7.38
N GLY A 132 18.45 4.21 8.14
CA GLY A 132 18.49 5.67 8.11
C GLY A 132 19.16 6.25 9.36
N SER A 133 19.24 7.57 9.42
CA SER A 133 19.56 8.29 10.65
C SER A 133 18.28 8.80 11.31
N GLN A 134 18.25 8.79 12.64
CA GLN A 134 17.16 9.37 13.44
C GLN A 134 17.65 10.63 14.16
N PRO A 135 17.67 11.79 13.47
CA PRO A 135 18.15 13.04 14.06
C PRO A 135 17.18 13.64 15.09
N TYR A 136 15.92 13.20 15.08
CA TYR A 136 14.86 13.65 16.00
C TYR A 136 14.37 12.49 16.85
N ARG A 137 13.91 12.79 18.08
CA ARG A 137 13.24 11.82 18.95
C ARG A 137 11.73 11.89 18.72
N SER A 138 11.26 11.22 17.68
CA SER A 138 9.84 11.13 17.32
C SER A 138 9.14 9.91 17.92
N GLY A 139 9.88 8.96 18.50
CA GLY A 139 9.32 7.76 19.13
C GLY A 139 8.91 6.69 18.12
N ASP A 140 9.43 6.80 16.89
CA ASP A 140 9.34 5.91 15.75
C ASP A 140 10.73 5.42 15.31
#